data_AF-A0AB39T840-F1
#
_entry.id   AF-A0AB39T840-F1
#
_cell.length_a   1.000
_cell.length_b   1.000
_cell.length_c   1.000
_cell.angle_alpha   90.00
_cell.angle_beta   90.00
_cell.angle_gamma   90.00
#
_symmetry.space_group_name_H-M   'P 1'
#
loop_
_entity.id
_entity.type
_entity.pdbx_description
1 polymer ?
#
loop_
_entity_poly.entity_id
_entity_poly.type
_entity_poly.pdbx_seq_one_letter_code
_entity_poly.pdbx_strand_id
1 'polypeptide(L)'
;MTTRMAVLFEPEPGTWGLRGDPYVWRALRDHLAGTDVPPSVLAVDALLRAAFGEVVGVDLASAESSVVHRKRFAHGGMSSGMVHLDTWRERLLPLLVQRAEALLGA
;
A
#
# COMPACT_ATOMS: atom_id res chain seq x y z
N MET A 1 -20.64 13.64 4.68
CA MET A 1 -19.63 13.26 3.67
C MET A 1 -18.87 12.06 4.22
N THR A 2 -18.70 10.99 3.45
CA THR A 2 -17.88 9.84 3.85
C THR A 2 -16.40 10.14 3.59
N THR A 3 -15.54 9.69 4.48
CA THR A 3 -14.08 9.81 4.29
C THR A 3 -13.61 8.75 3.32
N ARG A 4 -12.78 9.12 2.35
CA ARG A 4 -12.25 8.23 1.31
C ARG A 4 -10.91 7.64 1.71
N MET A 5 -10.65 6.40 1.30
CA MET A 5 -9.38 5.69 1.55
C MET A 5 -8.15 6.47 1.08
N ALA A 6 -8.26 7.25 -0.01
CA ALA A 6 -7.17 8.08 -0.52
C ALA A 6 -6.57 9.03 0.53
N VAL A 7 -7.34 9.49 1.53
CA VAL A 7 -6.81 10.38 2.57
C VAL A 7 -5.71 9.72 3.41
N LEU A 8 -5.76 8.39 3.57
CA LEU A 8 -4.77 7.65 4.36
C LEU A 8 -3.39 7.66 3.70
N PHE A 9 -3.31 7.93 2.40
CA PHE A 9 -2.05 7.90 1.64
C PHE A 9 -1.29 9.24 1.72
N GLU A 10 -1.86 10.25 2.37
CA GLU A 10 -1.24 11.57 2.51
C GLU A 10 -0.84 11.84 3.97
N PRO A 11 0.37 12.37 4.23
CA PRO A 11 1.46 12.56 3.26
C PRO A 11 2.11 11.22 2.85
N GLU A 12 2.85 11.20 1.75
CA GLU A 12 3.75 10.08 1.44
C GLU A 12 4.78 9.84 2.58
N PRO A 13 5.19 8.60 2.84
CA PRO A 13 6.25 8.30 3.83
C PRO A 13 7.60 8.86 3.39
N GLY A 14 8.41 9.29 4.35
CA GLY A 14 9.74 9.83 4.07
C GLY A 14 10.80 8.79 3.67
N THR A 15 10.51 7.49 3.83
CA THR A 15 11.44 6.39 3.49
C THR A 15 10.73 5.26 2.76
N TRP A 16 11.42 4.65 1.80
CA TRP A 16 10.96 3.56 0.94
C TRP A 16 11.95 2.39 1.00
N GLY A 17 11.53 1.19 0.61
CA GLY A 17 12.43 0.03 0.53
C GLY A 17 13.20 0.01 -0.79
N LEU A 18 12.48 -0.03 -1.91
CA LEU A 18 13.01 -0.07 -3.27
C LEU A 18 12.30 0.93 -4.18
N ARG A 19 12.88 1.16 -5.37
CA ARG A 19 12.41 2.19 -6.32
C ARG A 19 11.01 1.95 -6.88
N GLY A 20 10.47 0.73 -6.76
CA GLY A 20 9.09 0.42 -7.15
C GLY A 20 8.05 0.82 -6.09
N ASP A 21 8.44 0.95 -4.82
CA ASP A 21 7.49 1.17 -3.72
C ASP A 21 6.70 2.48 -3.84
N PRO A 22 7.29 3.64 -4.21
CA PRO A 22 6.51 4.87 -4.39
C PRO A 22 5.43 4.74 -5.47
N TYR A 23 5.68 3.95 -6.51
CA TYR A 23 4.70 3.71 -7.57
C TYR A 23 3.59 2.78 -7.13
N VAL A 24 3.90 1.76 -6.32
CA VAL A 24 2.89 0.90 -5.69
C VAL A 24 2.01 1.71 -4.74
N TRP A 25 2.59 2.61 -3.94
CA TRP A 25 1.85 3.50 -3.05
C TRP A 25 0.83 4.35 -3.78
N ARG A 26 1.26 5.03 -4.86
CA ARG A 26 0.37 5.84 -5.70
C ARG A 26 -0.68 4.99 -6.40
N ALA A 27 -0.29 3.84 -6.94
CA ALA A 27 -1.23 2.92 -7.57
C ALA A 27 -2.29 2.40 -6.60
N LEU A 28 -1.95 2.12 -5.34
CA LEU A 28 -2.91 1.76 -4.30
C LEU A 28 -3.85 2.90 -3.95
N ARG A 29 -3.31 4.11 -3.76
CA ARG A 29 -4.12 5.31 -3.52
C ARG A 29 -5.15 5.50 -4.63
N ASP A 30 -4.70 5.43 -5.87
CA ASP A 30 -5.55 5.66 -7.04
C ASP A 30 -6.58 4.52 -7.19
N HIS A 31 -6.18 3.27 -6.95
CA HIS A 31 -7.07 2.11 -6.95
C HIS A 31 -8.18 2.20 -5.88
N LEU A 32 -7.89 2.80 -4.72
CA LEU A 32 -8.82 2.95 -3.60
C LEU A 32 -9.48 4.34 -3.52
N ALA A 33 -9.24 5.24 -4.46
CA ALA A 33 -9.70 6.63 -4.37
C ALA A 33 -11.23 6.76 -4.30
N GLY A 34 -11.95 5.85 -4.96
CA GLY A 34 -13.40 5.76 -4.96
C GLY A 34 -14.00 4.98 -3.79
N THR A 35 -13.19 4.49 -2.85
CA THR A 35 -13.65 3.64 -1.74
C THR A 35 -13.75 4.44 -0.45
N ASP A 36 -14.88 4.32 0.24
CA ASP A 36 -15.04 4.89 1.58
C ASP A 36 -14.19 4.11 2.59
N VAL A 37 -13.68 4.78 3.62
CA VAL A 37 -12.97 4.12 4.72
C VAL A 37 -13.94 3.19 5.45
N PRO A 38 -13.65 1.88 5.55
CA PRO A 38 -14.48 0.94 6.30
C PRO A 38 -14.64 1.36 7.77
N PRO A 39 -15.74 0.97 8.45
CA PRO A 39 -16.04 1.41 9.82
C PRO A 39 -15.18 0.74 10.90
N SER A 40 -14.18 -0.08 10.53
CA SER A 40 -13.28 -0.74 11.48
C SER A 40 -11.87 -0.89 10.94
N VAL A 41 -10.90 -0.82 11.84
CA VAL A 41 -9.47 -1.00 11.54
C VAL A 41 -9.20 -2.37 10.90
N LEU A 42 -9.86 -3.43 11.37
CA LEU A 42 -9.73 -4.77 10.80
C LEU A 42 -10.19 -4.81 9.32
N ALA A 43 -11.29 -4.12 8.99
CA ALA A 43 -11.79 -4.06 7.62
C ALA A 43 -10.88 -3.20 6.72
N VAL A 44 -10.25 -2.16 7.27
CA VAL A 44 -9.23 -1.38 6.55
C VAL A 44 -8.00 -2.24 6.22
N ASP A 45 -7.45 -2.96 7.20
CA ASP A 45 -6.28 -3.84 6.97
C ASP A 45 -6.59 -4.91 5.91
N ALA A 46 -7.75 -5.56 6.00
CA ALA A 46 -8.19 -6.54 5.00
C ALA A 46 -8.31 -5.95 3.59
N LEU A 47 -8.92 -4.76 3.47
CA LEU A 47 -9.05 -4.04 2.20
C LEU A 47 -7.68 -3.67 1.61
N LEU A 48 -6.77 -3.16 2.44
CA LEU A 48 -5.43 -2.78 2.00
C LEU A 48 -4.61 -3.98 1.50
N ARG A 49 -4.70 -5.13 2.19
CA ARG A 49 -4.04 -6.37 1.77
C ARG A 49 -4.60 -6.90 0.46
N ALA A 50 -5.93 -6.91 0.31
CA ALA A 50 -6.57 -7.31 -0.94
C ALA A 50 -6.15 -6.41 -2.11
N ALA A 51 -6.24 -5.09 -1.92
CA ALA A 51 -5.83 -4.11 -2.93
C ALA A 51 -4.34 -4.24 -3.28
N PHE A 52 -3.46 -4.51 -2.30
CA PHE A 52 -2.06 -4.80 -2.57
C PHE A 52 -1.90 -6.05 -3.45
N GLY A 53 -2.65 -7.11 -3.14
CA GLY A 53 -2.71 -8.32 -3.95
C GLY A 53 -3.06 -8.05 -5.40
N GLU A 54 -4.02 -7.16 -5.66
CA GLU A 54 -4.43 -6.78 -7.01
C GLU A 54 -3.40 -5.87 -7.70
N VAL A 55 -2.96 -4.83 -7.00
CA VAL A 55 -2.02 -3.81 -7.50
C VAL A 55 -0.58 -4.32 -7.65
N VAL A 56 -0.18 -5.37 -6.94
CA VAL A 56 1.15 -5.96 -7.03
C VAL A 56 1.09 -7.40 -7.57
N GLY A 57 -0.06 -8.06 -7.64
CA GLY A 57 -0.15 -9.42 -8.18
C GLY A 57 0.63 -10.45 -7.36
N VAL A 58 0.81 -10.23 -6.05
CA VAL A 58 1.27 -11.23 -5.08
C VAL A 58 0.41 -11.09 -3.83
N ASP A 59 0.02 -12.21 -3.25
CA ASP A 59 -0.48 -12.19 -1.88
C ASP A 59 0.70 -11.96 -0.93
N LEU A 60 0.66 -10.82 -0.23
CA LEU A 60 1.72 -10.42 0.67
C LEU A 60 1.82 -11.35 1.90
N ALA A 61 0.73 -12.01 2.29
CA ALA A 61 0.70 -12.92 3.44
C ALA A 61 1.38 -14.26 3.14
N SER A 62 1.32 -14.74 1.90
CA SER A 62 1.90 -16.02 1.49
C SER A 62 3.21 -15.88 0.70
N ALA A 63 3.67 -14.66 0.43
CA ALA A 63 4.89 -14.43 -0.34
C ALA A 63 6.14 -14.71 0.51
N GLU A 64 6.80 -15.82 0.23
CA GLU A 64 8.10 -16.22 0.82
C GLU A 64 9.26 -15.31 0.42
N SER A 65 9.16 -14.63 -0.72
CA SER A 65 10.20 -13.70 -1.19
C SER A 65 10.10 -12.34 -0.49
N SER A 66 11.24 -11.71 -0.22
CA SER A 66 11.31 -10.34 0.31
C SER A 66 11.14 -9.27 -0.76
N VAL A 67 11.28 -9.62 -2.04
CA VAL A 67 11.25 -8.68 -3.17
C VAL A 67 10.54 -9.29 -4.36
N VAL A 68 9.82 -8.46 -5.12
CA VAL A 68 9.24 -8.87 -6.39
C VAL A 68 9.45 -7.82 -7.48
N HIS A 69 9.78 -8.25 -8.70
CA HIS A 69 9.87 -7.36 -9.84
C HIS A 69 8.51 -7.17 -10.51
N ARG A 70 8.17 -5.92 -10.84
CA ARG A 70 6.98 -5.56 -11.61
C ARG A 70 7.34 -4.55 -12.69
N LYS A 71 7.28 -5.02 -13.94
CA LYS A 71 7.54 -4.21 -15.13
C LYS A 71 6.68 -2.95 -15.19
N ARG A 72 5.42 -2.99 -14.73
CA ARG A 72 4.53 -1.81 -14.69
C ARG A 72 5.00 -0.69 -13.75
N PHE A 73 5.88 -1.02 -12.81
CA PHE A 73 6.48 -0.06 -11.88
C PHE A 73 7.92 0.29 -12.28
N ALA A 74 8.41 -0.24 -13.42
CA ALA A 74 9.71 0.05 -13.97
C ALA A 74 9.66 1.29 -14.87
N HIS A 75 10.31 2.36 -14.43
CA HIS A 75 10.42 3.66 -15.09
C HIS A 75 11.87 3.99 -15.52
N GLY A 76 12.73 2.97 -15.71
CA GLY A 76 14.14 3.09 -16.10
C GLY A 76 15.16 2.89 -14.96
N GLY A 77 16.38 2.47 -15.30
CA GLY A 77 17.52 2.26 -14.37
C GLY A 77 17.60 0.87 -13.71
N MET A 78 18.72 0.58 -13.03
CA MET A 78 18.87 -0.64 -12.23
C MET A 78 17.93 -0.63 -11.01
N SER A 79 17.19 -1.74 -10.84
CA SER A 79 16.12 -1.96 -9.85
C SER A 79 14.81 -1.21 -10.08
N SER A 80 14.59 -0.70 -11.30
CA SER A 80 13.30 -0.13 -11.67
C SER A 80 12.19 -1.17 -11.54
N GLY A 81 11.10 -0.85 -10.85
CA GLY A 81 9.97 -1.75 -10.66
C GLY A 81 10.19 -2.88 -9.64
N MET A 82 11.30 -2.88 -8.90
CA MET A 82 11.46 -3.78 -7.75
C MET A 82 10.65 -3.26 -6.56
N VAL A 83 9.81 -4.11 -5.98
CA VAL A 83 8.94 -3.83 -4.83
C VAL A 83 9.45 -4.62 -3.63
N HIS A 84 9.67 -3.95 -2.49
CA HIS A 84 10.23 -4.57 -1.29
C HIS A 84 9.12 -5.07 -0.35
N LEU A 85 8.76 -6.35 -0.48
CA LEU A 85 7.61 -6.96 0.19
C LEU A 85 7.71 -6.89 1.72
N ASP A 86 8.90 -7.04 2.31
CA ASP A 86 9.07 -6.92 3.76
C ASP A 86 8.76 -5.49 4.24
N THR A 87 9.14 -4.46 3.46
CA THR A 87 8.83 -3.06 3.79
C THR A 87 7.32 -2.80 3.73
N TRP A 88 6.62 -3.45 2.82
CA TRP A 88 5.16 -3.41 2.77
C TRP A 88 4.51 -4.11 3.96
N ARG A 89 5.00 -5.31 4.33
CA ARG A 89 4.50 -6.08 5.49
C ARG A 89 4.71 -5.35 6.81
N GLU A 90 5.89 -4.80 7.01
CA GLU A 90 6.35 -4.34 8.32
C GLU A 90 6.14 -2.85 8.56
N ARG A 91 5.98 -2.06 7.49
CA ARG A 91 5.99 -0.59 7.61
C ARG A 91 4.88 0.11 6.83
N LEU A 92 4.77 -0.14 5.52
CA LEU A 92 3.91 0.70 4.67
C LEU A 92 2.42 0.38 4.86
N LEU A 93 2.02 -0.90 4.87
CA LEU A 93 0.63 -1.25 5.21
C LEU A 93 0.30 -0.91 6.68
N PRO A 94 1.15 -1.26 7.67
CA PRO A 94 0.92 -0.84 9.06
C PRO A 94 0.75 0.69 9.23
N LEU A 95 1.51 1.51 8.50
CA LEU A 95 1.36 2.96 8.51
C LEU A 95 -0.05 3.40 8.07
N LEU A 96 -0.57 2.83 6.99
CA LEU A 96 -1.91 3.14 6.50
C LEU A 96 -3.00 2.70 7.49
N VAL A 97 -2.81 1.55 8.14
CA VAL A 97 -3.70 1.04 9.19
C VAL A 97 -3.70 1.96 10.41
N GLN A 98 -2.54 2.42 10.87
CA GLN A 98 -2.42 3.38 11.98
C GLN A 98 -3.11 4.72 11.66
N ARG A 99 -2.99 5.20 10.42
CA ARG A 99 -3.70 6.41 9.98
C ARG A 99 -5.21 6.22 10.01
N ALA A 100 -5.70 5.04 9.65
CA ALA A 100 -7.12 4.73 9.71
C ALA A 100 -7.63 4.62 11.15
N GLU A 101 -6.84 4.01 12.04
CA GLU A 101 -7.14 3.95 13.47
C GLU A 101 -7.28 5.37 14.07
N ALA A 102 -6.33 6.26 13.78
CA ALA A 102 -6.39 7.65 14.21
C ALA A 102 -7.61 8.39 13.64
N LEU A 103 -7.97 8.13 12.38
CA LEU A 103 -9.13 8.73 11.73
C LEU A 103 -10.46 8.23 12.31
N LEU A 104 -10.57 6.94 12.65
CA LEU A 104 -11.78 6.32 13.17
C LEU A 104 -11.99 6.58 14.67
N GLY A 105 -10.90 6.87 15.40
CA GLY A 105 -10.94 7.26 16.80
C GLY A 105 -11.08 8.78 17.04
N ALA A 106 -11.03 9.59 15.99
CA ALA A 106 -11.23 11.04 16.02
C ALA A 106 -12.71 11.43 15.83
#